data_AF-A0A1I3WN73-F1
#
_entry.id   AF-A0A1I3WN73-F1
#
_cell.length_a   1.000
_cell.length_b   1.000
_cell.length_c   1.000
_cell.angle_alpha   90.00
_cell.angle_beta   90.00
_cell.angle_gamma   90.00
#
_symmetry.space_group_name_H-M   'P 1'
#
loop_
_entity.id
_entity.type
_entity.pdbx_description
1 polymer ?
#
loop_
_entity_poly.entity_id
_entity_poly.type
_entity_poly.pdbx_seq_one_letter_code
_entity_poly.pdbx_strand_id
1 'polypeptide(L)' 'MQKHGYPVPQGLYHPENEHEACGIGVIANIDGTKSHSIVENAITILCNLEHRGGQSADVSTGDGAGILTEATEKRLLK' A
#
# COMPACT_ATOMS: atom_id res chain seq x y z
N MET A 1 18.09 7.95 -17.58
CA MET A 1 16.86 8.75 -17.55
C MET A 1 17.09 9.90 -16.58
N GLN A 2 16.94 11.16 -16.98
CA GLN A 2 17.04 12.29 -16.06
C GLN A 2 15.82 12.26 -15.13
N LYS A 3 16.04 12.01 -13.83
CA LYS A 3 14.96 12.06 -12.83
C LYS A 3 14.65 13.52 -12.50
N HIS A 4 13.70 14.10 -13.22
CA HIS A 4 13.26 15.50 -13.00
C HIS A 4 12.59 15.62 -11.62
N GLY A 5 13.01 16.62 -10.84
CA GLY A 5 12.41 16.95 -9.53
C GLY A 5 13.24 16.58 -8.29
N TYR A 6 14.35 15.84 -8.46
CA TYR A 6 15.24 15.53 -7.34
C TYR A 6 16.31 16.62 -7.14
N PRO A 7 16.75 16.89 -5.89
CA PRO A 7 17.86 17.81 -5.62
C PRO A 7 19.14 17.42 -6.35
N VAL A 8 20.06 18.37 -6.54
CA VAL A 8 21.42 18.03 -6.99
C VAL A 8 22.17 17.25 -5.89
N PRO A 9 23.17 16.41 -6.23
CA PRO A 9 23.96 15.69 -5.23
C PRO A 9 24.51 16.63 -4.15
N GLN A 10 24.31 16.29 -2.87
CA GLN A 10 24.75 17.11 -1.73
C GLN A 10 25.07 16.25 -0.50
N GLY A 11 26.27 16.41 0.07
CA GLY A 11 26.71 15.56 1.19
C GLY A 11 26.69 14.08 0.81
N LEU A 12 25.97 13.25 1.59
CA LEU A 12 25.78 11.81 1.33
C LEU A 12 24.61 11.51 0.38
N TYR A 13 23.86 12.52 -0.06
CA TYR A 13 22.74 12.35 -0.98
C TYR A 13 23.19 12.18 -2.43
N HIS A 14 22.75 11.12 -3.10
CA HIS A 14 22.93 10.90 -4.53
C HIS A 14 21.57 10.57 -5.20
N PRO A 15 21.07 11.38 -6.14
CA PRO A 15 19.74 11.21 -6.75
C PRO A 15 19.50 9.86 -7.44
N GLU A 16 20.59 9.18 -7.84
CA GLU A 16 20.49 7.85 -8.42
C GLU A 16 19.98 6.80 -7.42
N ASN A 17 20.28 6.99 -6.13
CA ASN A 17 19.86 6.13 -5.02
C ASN A 17 18.46 6.47 -4.47
N GLU A 18 17.79 7.47 -5.02
CA GLU A 18 16.42 7.84 -4.62
C GLU A 18 15.42 6.82 -5.15
N HIS A 19 14.64 6.24 -4.24
CA HIS A 19 13.62 5.22 -4.52
C HIS A 19 12.39 5.44 -3.64
N GLU A 20 11.22 5.57 -4.27
CA GLU A 20 9.95 5.63 -3.54
C GLU A 20 9.48 4.22 -3.16
N ALA A 21 9.22 4.01 -1.87
CA ALA A 21 8.77 2.74 -1.31
C ALA A 21 7.37 2.89 -0.69
N CYS A 22 6.31 2.83 -1.51
CA CYS A 22 4.91 2.73 -1.09
C CYS A 22 4.06 2.03 -2.16
N GLY A 23 3.24 1.06 -1.78
CA GLY A 23 2.36 0.29 -2.67
C GLY A 23 0.89 0.63 -2.56
N ILE A 24 0.18 0.68 -3.69
CA ILE A 24 -1.28 0.84 -3.75
C ILE A 24 -1.83 -0.20 -4.74
N GLY A 25 -2.98 -0.79 -4.42
CA GLY A 25 -3.74 -1.65 -5.32
C GLY A 25 -5.23 -1.35 -5.24
N VAL A 26 -5.94 -1.67 -6.32
CA VAL A 26 -7.40 -1.50 -6.41
C VAL A 26 -7.99 -2.77 -6.99
N ILE A 27 -9.11 -3.22 -6.42
CA ILE A 27 -9.92 -4.32 -6.92
C ILE A 27 -11.37 -3.89 -6.94
N ALA A 28 -12.09 -4.30 -7.99
CA ALA A 28 -13.52 -4.02 -8.15
C ALA A 28 -14.25 -5.30 -8.57
N ASN A 29 -15.42 -5.53 -7.98
CA ASN A 29 -16.33 -6.56 -8.47
C ASN A 29 -17.25 -5.94 -9.54
N ILE A 30 -17.07 -6.35 -10.79
CA ILE A 30 -17.79 -5.80 -11.95
C ILE A 30 -19.26 -6.22 -11.93
N ASP A 31 -19.59 -7.36 -11.34
CA ASP A 31 -20.97 -7.84 -11.22
C ASP A 31 -21.78 -7.07 -10.17
N GLY A 32 -21.13 -6.22 -9.37
CA GLY A 32 -21.76 -5.41 -8.32
C GLY A 32 -22.30 -6.23 -7.12
N THR A 33 -22.04 -7.53 -7.09
CA THR A 33 -22.50 -8.40 -6.00
C THR A 33 -21.63 -8.23 -4.76
N LYS A 34 -22.25 -7.97 -3.60
CA LYS A 34 -21.53 -7.86 -2.33
C LYS A 34 -21.00 -9.24 -1.92
N SER A 35 -19.69 -9.37 -1.75
CA SER A 35 -19.03 -10.61 -1.34
C SER A 35 -17.84 -10.31 -0.43
N HIS A 36 -17.59 -11.14 0.57
CA HIS A 36 -16.42 -10.99 1.44
C HIS A 36 -15.09 -11.29 0.71
N SER A 37 -15.15 -12.08 -0.37
CA SER A 37 -13.98 -12.44 -1.19
C SER A 37 -13.19 -11.22 -1.70
N ILE A 38 -13.85 -10.08 -1.96
CA ILE A 38 -13.14 -8.86 -2.39
C ILE A 38 -12.23 -8.31 -1.28
N VAL A 39 -12.61 -8.48 -0.01
CA VAL A 39 -11.79 -8.09 1.14
C VAL A 39 -10.61 -9.04 1.29
N GLU A 40 -10.83 -10.35 1.14
CA GLU A 40 -9.75 -11.36 1.17
C GLU A 40 -8.71 -11.08 0.08
N ASN A 41 -9.16 -10.79 -1.13
CA ASN A 41 -8.29 -10.40 -2.25
C ASN A 41 -7.53 -9.10 -1.95
N ALA A 42 -8.17 -8.10 -1.33
CA ALA A 42 -7.50 -6.86 -0.93
C ALA A 42 -6.40 -7.11 0.13
N ILE A 43 -6.60 -8.04 1.07
CA ILE A 43 -5.57 -8.46 2.02
C ILE A 43 -4.41 -9.15 1.27
N THR A 44 -4.70 -10.05 0.33
CA THR A 44 -3.65 -10.69 -0.49
C THR A 44 -2.82 -9.66 -1.25
N ILE A 45 -3.45 -8.63 -1.80
CA ILE A 45 -2.75 -7.51 -2.45
C ILE A 45 -1.81 -6.82 -1.46
N LEU A 46 -2.27 -6.50 -0.24
CA LEU A 46 -1.43 -5.86 0.78
C LEU A 46 -0.23 -6.73 1.17
N CYS A 47 -0.42 -8.04 1.38
CA CYS A 47 0.69 -8.96 1.66
C CYS A 47 1.71 -8.98 0.51
N ASN A 48 1.24 -8.98 -0.74
CA ASN A 48 2.14 -8.94 -1.90
C ASN A 48 2.90 -7.61 -2.01
N LEU A 49 2.41 -6.53 -1.40
CA LEU A 49 3.06 -5.21 -1.36
C LEU A 49 3.99 -5.01 -0.16
N GLU A 50 4.13 -5.99 0.74
CA GLU A 50 4.94 -5.91 1.97
C GLU A 50 6.39 -5.47 1.69
N HIS A 51 7.00 -5.99 0.61
CA HIS A 51 8.35 -5.62 0.19
C HIS A 51 8.53 -4.13 -0.19
N ARG A 52 7.43 -3.37 -0.29
CA ARG A 52 7.41 -1.91 -0.53
C ARG A 52 6.92 -1.12 0.69
N GLY A 53 6.67 -1.78 1.81
CA GLY A 53 6.27 -1.16 3.07
C GLY A 53 7.48 -0.73 3.89
N GLY A 54 7.29 0.32 4.69
CA GLY A 54 8.25 0.69 5.72
C GLY A 54 8.17 -0.28 6.90
N GLN A 55 9.32 -0.74 7.36
CA GLN A 55 9.47 -1.66 8.48
C GLN A 55 10.44 -1.11 9.50
N SER A 56 10.14 -1.33 10.78
CA SER A 56 11.05 -1.07 11.90
C SER A 56 12.26 -2.02 11.89
N ALA A 57 13.18 -1.84 12.84
CA ALA A 57 14.30 -2.76 13.06
C ALA A 57 13.83 -4.15 13.54
N ASP A 58 12.65 -4.24 14.15
CA ASP A 58 12.01 -5.51 14.51
C ASP A 58 11.14 -6.05 13.36
N VAL A 59 10.96 -7.38 13.34
CA VAL A 59 10.18 -8.06 12.29
C VAL A 59 8.67 -7.90 12.43
N SER A 60 8.18 -7.38 13.55
CA SER A 60 6.76 -7.32 13.88
C SER A 60 6.10 -5.97 13.62
N THR A 61 6.89 -4.91 13.44
CA THR A 61 6.39 -3.53 13.36
C THR A 61 6.58 -2.96 11.97
N GLY A 62 5.47 -2.53 11.36
CA GLY A 62 5.45 -1.77 10.12
C GLY A 62 4.78 -0.40 10.31
N ASP A 63 5.02 0.50 9.37
CA ASP A 63 4.51 1.89 9.45
C ASP A 63 2.98 1.97 9.31
N GLY A 64 2.39 1.06 8.52
CA GLY A 64 0.94 0.91 8.40
C GLY A 64 0.46 0.37 7.05
N ALA A 65 -0.70 -0.28 7.06
CA ALA A 65 -1.44 -0.72 5.88
C ALA A 65 -2.95 -0.56 6.12
N GLY A 66 -3.74 -0.39 5.05
CA GLY A 66 -5.17 -0.15 5.18
C GLY A 66 -5.97 -0.51 3.93
N ILE A 67 -7.27 -0.75 4.13
CA ILE A 67 -8.25 -1.03 3.08
C ILE A 67 -9.37 0.01 3.18
N LEU A 68 -9.68 0.66 2.06
CA LEU A 68 -10.90 1.46 1.90
C LEU A 68 -11.95 0.61 1.21
N THR A 69 -13.16 0.54 1.76
CA THR A 69 -14.28 -0.25 1.22
C THR A 69 -15.62 0.43 1.47
N GLU A 70 -16.66 -0.01 0.78
CA GLU A 70 -18.03 0.43 1.01
C GLU A 70 -18.51 0.04 2.43
N ALA A 71 -19.23 0.95 3.08
CA ALA A 71 -19.85 0.67 4.36
C ALA A 71 -20.83 -0.51 4.26
N THR A 72 -20.63 -1.52 5.12
CA THR A 72 -21.56 -2.65 5.21
C THR A 72 -22.56 -2.41 6.33
N GLU A 73 -23.83 -2.19 5.99
CA GLU A 73 -24.92 -1.87 6.95
C GLU A 73 -25.02 -2.88 8.11
N LYS A 74 -24.81 -4.17 7.84
CA LYS A 74 -24.89 -5.26 8.84
C LYS A 74 -23.89 -5.14 10.00
N ARG A 75 -22.80 -4.37 9.83
CA ARG A 75 -21.72 -4.23 10.82
C ARG A 75 -21.77 -2.90 11.55
N LEU A 76 -22.57 -1.94 11.09
CA LEU A 76 -22.76 -0.62 11.70
C LEU A 76 -23.97 -0.57 12.65
N LEU A 77 -24.86 -1.56 12.60
CA LEU A 77 -26.07 -1.65 13.43
C LEU A 77 -25.91 -2.54 14.68
N LYS A 78 -24.67 -2.83 15.08
CA LYS A 78 -24.31 -3.53 16.32
C LYS A 78 -23.46 -2.60 17.19
#